data_AF-G2DEC1-F1
#
_entry.id   AF-G2DEC1-F1
#
_cell.length_a   1.000
_cell.length_b   1.000
_cell.length_c   1.000
_cell.angle_alpha   90.00
_cell.angle_beta   90.00
_cell.angle_gamma   90.00
#
_symmetry.space_group_name_H-M   'P 1'
#
loop_
_entity.id
_entity.type
_entity.pdbx_description
1 polymer ?
#
loop_
_entity_poly.entity_id
_entity_poly.type
_entity_poly.pdbx_seq_one_letter_code
_entity_poly.pdbx_strand_id
1 'polypeptide(L)'
;MFLDTLDDTGLIVRVIDSLLDSLVDQQKLLSCLVGRPVALALNLSPRLLNDPPFCRGLLKRLLEGQFQTGSLILELTEDTLTHELAEANELLQQLKNLGARVALDDFGVGQASLNHLRQFPFDLVKIDRDFIRNVISDSNDASLVQAIIHLAHAFDMKVVAEGVETKGQLAFVQNLGCDFIQGYLIGMPLSAEQAQECAAVDQASGGLFEPTEFLVD
;
A
#
# COMPACT_ATOMS: atom_id res chain seq x y z
N MET A 1 -2.38 -2.82 -21.04
CA MET A 1 -3.34 -2.67 -22.17
C MET A 1 -3.88 -1.24 -22.33
N PHE A 2 -4.36 -0.53 -21.28
CA PHE A 2 -4.75 0.89 -21.38
C PHE A 2 -3.57 1.88 -21.30
N LEU A 3 -2.50 1.53 -20.59
CA LEU A 3 -1.29 2.36 -20.48
C LEU A 3 -0.44 2.35 -21.76
N ASP A 4 -0.42 1.23 -22.50
CA ASP A 4 0.41 1.07 -23.71
C ASP A 4 -0.03 2.01 -24.84
N THR A 5 -1.34 2.19 -25.00
CA THR A 5 -1.93 3.11 -26.01
C THR A 5 -1.80 4.58 -25.65
N LEU A 6 -1.64 4.92 -24.36
CA LEU A 6 -1.44 6.31 -23.90
C LEU A 6 0.00 6.80 -24.06
N ASP A 7 0.99 5.88 -24.09
CA ASP A 7 2.40 6.23 -24.32
C ASP A 7 2.64 6.74 -25.74
N ASP A 8 2.12 6.00 -26.72
CA ASP A 8 2.31 6.27 -28.15
C ASP A 8 1.78 7.65 -28.60
N THR A 9 0.96 8.29 -27.75
CA THR A 9 0.32 9.59 -28.02
C THR A 9 0.90 10.75 -27.20
N GLY A 10 1.84 10.49 -26.26
CA GLY A 10 2.35 11.50 -25.33
C GLY A 10 1.30 12.05 -24.35
N LEU A 11 0.10 11.45 -24.31
CA LEU A 11 -0.98 11.83 -23.39
C LEU A 11 -0.75 11.28 -21.99
N ILE A 12 0.10 10.26 -21.85
CA ILE A 12 0.43 9.62 -20.58
C ILE A 12 0.89 10.62 -19.52
N VAL A 13 1.71 11.61 -19.88
CA VAL A 13 2.23 12.63 -18.94
C VAL A 13 1.11 13.54 -18.40
N ARG A 14 0.16 13.96 -19.26
CA ARG A 14 -0.96 14.81 -18.82
C ARG A 14 -1.97 14.05 -17.98
N VAL A 15 -2.20 12.78 -18.31
CA VAL A 15 -3.05 11.88 -17.53
C VAL A 15 -2.43 11.62 -16.17
N ILE A 16 -1.12 11.38 -16.13
CA ILE A 16 -0.36 11.15 -14.89
C ILE A 16 -0.40 12.37 -13.97
N ASP A 17 -0.10 13.57 -14.47
CA ASP A 17 -0.11 14.78 -13.65
C ASP A 17 -1.51 15.05 -13.08
N SER A 18 -2.55 14.92 -13.91
CA SER A 18 -3.94 15.08 -13.45
C SER A 18 -4.35 14.01 -12.44
N LEU A 19 -3.81 12.79 -12.55
CA LEU A 19 -4.07 11.71 -11.62
C LEU A 19 -3.41 11.97 -10.26
N LEU A 20 -2.15 12.42 -10.25
CA LEU A 20 -1.45 12.79 -9.02
C LEU A 20 -2.14 13.94 -8.28
N ASP A 21 -2.61 14.96 -9.01
CA ASP A 21 -3.37 16.06 -8.42
C ASP A 21 -4.70 15.57 -7.83
N SER A 22 -5.40 14.67 -8.52
CA SER A 22 -6.61 14.03 -8.00
C SER A 22 -6.35 13.21 -6.73
N LEU A 23 -5.23 12.50 -6.63
CA LEU A 23 -4.87 11.73 -5.44
C LEU A 23 -4.62 12.65 -4.23
N VAL A 24 -3.94 13.78 -4.44
CA VAL A 24 -3.75 14.81 -3.40
C VAL A 24 -5.10 15.30 -2.88
N ASP A 25 -6.01 15.66 -3.79
CA ASP A 25 -7.32 16.19 -3.42
C ASP A 25 -8.17 15.15 -2.68
N GLN A 26 -8.14 13.90 -3.14
CA GLN A 26 -8.82 12.78 -2.47
C GLN A 26 -8.25 12.51 -1.07
N GLN A 27 -6.92 12.51 -0.90
CA GLN A 27 -6.28 12.28 0.40
C GLN A 27 -6.72 13.31 1.43
N LYS A 28 -6.74 14.59 1.04
CA LYS A 28 -7.17 15.70 1.90
C LYS A 28 -8.65 15.59 2.24
N LEU A 29 -9.49 15.29 1.26
CA LEU A 29 -10.93 15.16 1.46
C LEU A 29 -11.25 13.99 2.40
N LEU A 30 -10.68 12.81 2.17
CA LEU A 30 -10.88 11.65 3.02
C LEU A 30 -10.38 11.91 4.45
N SER A 31 -9.19 12.51 4.61
CA SER A 31 -8.68 12.84 5.94
C SER A 31 -9.57 13.83 6.69
N CYS A 32 -10.15 14.80 5.97
CA CYS A 32 -11.13 15.73 6.54
C CYS A 32 -12.43 15.01 6.96
N LEU A 33 -12.95 14.13 6.09
CA LEU A 33 -14.19 13.39 6.33
C LEU A 33 -14.05 12.40 7.49
N VAL A 34 -12.93 11.68 7.61
CA VAL A 34 -12.69 10.74 8.73
C VAL A 34 -12.28 11.50 10.00
N GLY A 35 -11.78 12.74 9.88
CA GLY A 35 -11.32 13.54 11.02
C GLY A 35 -9.94 13.15 11.56
N ARG A 36 -9.20 12.33 10.81
CA ARG A 36 -7.83 11.87 11.11
C ARG A 36 -7.07 11.60 9.80
N PRO A 37 -5.73 11.50 9.83
CA PRO A 37 -4.94 11.22 8.63
C PRO A 37 -5.35 9.88 7.99
N VAL A 38 -5.68 9.92 6.70
CA VAL A 38 -5.91 8.75 5.86
C VAL A 38 -4.71 8.57 4.95
N ALA A 39 -4.21 7.34 4.87
CA ALA A 39 -3.15 6.96 3.95
C ALA A 39 -3.76 6.38 2.67
N LEU A 40 -3.26 6.85 1.53
CA LEU A 40 -3.56 6.30 0.22
C LEU A 40 -2.40 5.44 -0.25
N ALA A 41 -2.70 4.25 -0.72
CA ALA A 41 -1.75 3.38 -1.38
C ALA A 41 -1.82 3.59 -2.90
N LEU A 42 -0.68 3.60 -3.55
CA LEU A 42 -0.53 3.74 -4.99
C LEU A 42 0.34 2.59 -5.51
N ASN A 43 -0.28 1.73 -6.31
CA ASN A 43 0.41 0.66 -7.00
C ASN A 43 1.39 1.20 -8.05
N LEU A 44 2.67 0.90 -7.86
CA LEU A 44 3.77 1.40 -8.68
C LEU A 44 4.35 0.28 -9.52
N SER A 45 3.91 0.22 -10.77
CA SER A 45 4.47 -0.70 -11.76
C SER A 45 5.92 -0.32 -12.15
N PRO A 46 6.75 -1.27 -12.64
CA PRO A 46 8.11 -0.97 -13.09
C PRO A 46 8.15 0.12 -14.16
N ARG A 47 7.13 0.17 -15.02
CA ARG A 47 7.03 1.20 -16.05
C ARG A 47 6.89 2.62 -15.50
N LEU A 48 6.12 2.81 -14.43
CA LEU A 48 5.96 4.13 -13.80
C LEU A 48 7.21 4.53 -13.02
N LEU A 49 7.86 3.56 -12.37
CA LEU A 49 9.13 3.77 -11.68
C LEU A 49 10.23 4.21 -12.64
N ASN A 50 10.15 3.74 -13.90
CA ASN A 50 11.10 4.05 -14.96
C ASN A 50 10.67 5.23 -15.84
N ASP A 51 9.60 5.95 -15.47
CA ASP A 51 9.10 7.13 -16.19
C ASP A 51 9.57 8.42 -15.49
N PRO A 52 10.60 9.13 -16.00
CA PRO A 52 11.14 10.31 -15.33
C PRO A 52 10.11 11.46 -15.16
N PRO A 53 9.23 11.76 -16.14
CA PRO A 53 8.06 12.61 -15.93
C PRO A 53 7.23 12.26 -14.70
N PHE A 54 6.77 11.01 -14.55
CA PHE A 54 6.00 10.57 -13.39
C PHE A 54 6.77 10.80 -12.08
N CYS A 55 8.01 10.33 -12.03
CA CYS A 55 8.84 10.40 -10.82
C CYS A 55 9.10 11.85 -10.39
N ARG A 56 9.41 12.73 -11.34
CA ARG A 56 9.55 14.18 -11.07
C ARG A 56 8.24 14.80 -10.63
N GLY A 57 7.13 14.40 -11.24
CA GLY A 57 5.80 14.85 -10.89
C GLY A 57 5.46 14.51 -9.44
N LEU A 58 5.71 13.27 -9.03
CA LEU A 58 5.46 12.80 -7.67
C LEU A 58 6.38 13.47 -6.64
N LEU A 59 7.69 13.53 -6.92
CA LEU A 59 8.67 14.22 -6.07
C LEU A 59 8.28 15.69 -5.84
N LYS A 60 7.82 16.39 -6.88
CA LYS A 60 7.37 17.78 -6.77
C LYS A 60 6.20 17.92 -5.79
N ARG A 61 5.16 17.08 -5.89
CA ARG A 61 4.01 17.15 -4.97
C ARG A 61 4.40 16.88 -3.53
N LEU A 62 5.29 15.90 -3.30
CA LEU A 62 5.81 15.61 -1.96
C LEU A 62 6.66 16.77 -1.41
N LEU A 63 7.56 17.35 -2.22
CA LEU A 63 8.37 18.52 -1.86
C LEU A 63 7.52 19.76 -1.53
N GLU A 64 6.43 19.97 -2.28
CA GLU A 64 5.49 21.06 -2.04
C GLU A 64 4.56 20.80 -0.84
N GLY A 65 4.71 19.65 -0.15
CA GLY A 65 3.91 19.29 1.01
C GLY A 65 2.43 19.07 0.69
N GLN A 66 2.15 18.66 -0.55
CA GLN A 66 0.77 18.47 -0.99
C GLN A 66 0.14 17.22 -0.38
N PHE A 67 0.94 16.18 -0.13
CA PHE A 67 0.57 15.04 0.69
C PHE A 67 0.97 15.30 2.15
N GLN A 68 0.11 14.85 3.08
CA GLN A 68 0.50 14.80 4.47
C GLN A 68 1.64 13.78 4.65
N THR A 69 2.63 14.08 5.51
CA THR A 69 3.72 13.15 5.79
C THR A 69 3.17 11.79 6.27
N GLY A 70 3.61 10.70 5.64
CA GLY A 70 3.16 9.34 5.90
C GLY A 70 1.86 8.94 5.20
N SER A 71 1.15 9.87 4.54
CA SER A 71 -0.17 9.58 3.97
C SER A 71 -0.13 9.00 2.55
N LEU A 72 1.03 8.86 1.94
CA LEU A 72 1.19 8.21 0.64
C LEU A 72 2.02 6.94 0.84
N ILE A 73 1.48 5.81 0.42
CA ILE A 73 2.14 4.50 0.40
C ILE A 73 2.34 4.13 -1.06
N LEU A 74 3.56 3.74 -1.42
CA LEU A 74 3.91 3.25 -2.75
C LEU A 74 4.02 1.74 -2.66
N GLU A 75 3.15 1.03 -3.37
CA GLU A 75 3.13 -0.43 -3.37
C GLU A 75 3.95 -0.94 -4.55
N LEU A 76 4.88 -1.83 -4.27
CA LEU A 76 5.70 -2.47 -5.30
C LEU A 76 5.55 -3.97 -5.16
N THR A 77 5.29 -4.64 -6.27
CA THR A 77 5.34 -6.10 -6.33
C THR A 77 6.79 -6.58 -6.36
N GLU A 78 7.02 -7.85 -6.03
CA GLU A 78 8.34 -8.47 -6.11
C GLU A 78 8.96 -8.34 -7.51
N ASP A 79 8.16 -8.53 -8.56
CA ASP A 79 8.59 -8.44 -9.96
C ASP A 79 9.11 -7.04 -10.31
N THR A 80 8.57 -6.00 -9.67
CA THR A 80 8.99 -4.61 -9.88
C THR A 80 10.45 -4.38 -9.50
N LEU A 81 11.00 -5.21 -8.60
CA LEU A 81 12.34 -5.07 -8.08
C LEU A 81 13.40 -5.83 -8.90
N THR A 82 12.99 -6.67 -9.86
CA THR A 82 13.89 -7.67 -10.46
C THR A 82 14.85 -7.13 -11.54
N HIS A 83 14.68 -5.88 -12.03
CA HIS A 83 15.45 -5.41 -13.19
C HIS A 83 16.23 -4.09 -13.06
N GLU A 84 15.99 -3.22 -12.07
CA GLU A 84 16.68 -1.91 -11.99
C GLU A 84 16.97 -1.48 -10.54
N LEU A 85 17.56 -2.40 -9.78
CA LEU A 85 17.76 -2.30 -8.31
C LEU A 85 18.39 -0.99 -7.80
N ALA A 86 19.29 -0.36 -8.55
CA ALA A 86 20.03 0.82 -8.05
C ALA A 86 19.25 2.13 -8.21
N GLU A 87 18.71 2.39 -9.41
CA GLU A 87 17.98 3.63 -9.71
C GLU A 87 16.62 3.65 -9.00
N ALA A 88 15.93 2.50 -8.97
CA ALA A 88 14.72 2.30 -8.18
C ALA A 88 14.93 2.63 -6.70
N ASN A 89 16.01 2.10 -6.10
CA ASN A 89 16.29 2.30 -4.69
C ASN A 89 16.61 3.76 -4.36
N GLU A 90 17.38 4.46 -5.21
CA GLU A 90 17.67 5.87 -5.01
C GLU A 90 16.39 6.72 -5.04
N LEU A 91 15.51 6.48 -6.01
CA LEU A 91 14.22 7.16 -6.10
C LEU A 91 13.33 6.86 -4.88
N LEU A 92 13.21 5.60 -4.48
CA LEU A 92 12.42 5.22 -3.30
C LEU A 92 12.96 5.89 -2.03
N GLN A 93 14.28 5.97 -1.85
CA GLN A 93 14.90 6.70 -0.74
C GLN A 93 14.56 8.20 -0.78
N GLN A 94 14.58 8.84 -1.96
CA GLN A 94 14.18 10.24 -2.10
C GLN A 94 12.71 10.44 -1.72
N LEU A 95 11.81 9.59 -2.20
CA LEU A 95 10.38 9.65 -1.89
C LEU A 95 10.13 9.45 -0.39
N LYS A 96 10.83 8.51 0.26
CA LYS A 96 10.75 8.30 1.71
C LYS A 96 11.26 9.48 2.52
N ASN A 97 12.36 10.10 2.12
CA ASN A 97 12.89 11.30 2.77
C ASN A 97 11.91 12.48 2.72
N LEU A 98 10.97 12.46 1.77
CA LEU A 98 9.89 13.43 1.64
C LEU A 98 8.59 12.99 2.32
N GLY A 99 8.60 11.87 3.03
CA GLY A 99 7.48 11.40 3.84
C GLY A 99 6.56 10.39 3.18
N ALA A 100 6.88 9.87 1.99
CA ALA A 100 6.19 8.69 1.47
C ALA A 100 6.59 7.43 2.26
N ARG A 101 5.74 6.42 2.24
CA ARG A 101 6.03 5.07 2.72
C ARG A 101 6.10 4.11 1.54
N VAL A 102 6.78 2.99 1.73
CA VAL A 102 6.95 1.96 0.70
C VAL A 102 6.46 0.63 1.22
N ALA A 103 5.56 -0.02 0.49
CA ALA A 103 5.04 -1.34 0.79
C ALA A 103 5.54 -2.36 -0.22
N LEU A 104 5.92 -3.55 0.26
CA LEU A 104 6.10 -4.73 -0.58
C LEU A 104 4.77 -5.46 -0.68
N ASP A 105 4.24 -5.55 -1.89
CA ASP A 105 2.98 -6.23 -2.20
C ASP A 105 3.22 -7.70 -2.58
N ASP A 106 2.19 -8.53 -2.39
CA ASP A 106 2.16 -9.97 -2.73
C ASP A 106 3.33 -10.81 -2.15
N PHE A 107 3.81 -10.46 -0.94
CA PHE A 107 4.99 -11.13 -0.40
C PHE A 107 4.75 -12.62 -0.14
N GLY A 108 5.60 -13.47 -0.72
CA GLY A 108 5.57 -14.92 -0.54
C GLY A 108 4.93 -15.69 -1.71
N VAL A 109 4.35 -15.00 -2.68
CA VAL A 109 3.79 -15.61 -3.91
C VAL A 109 4.87 -15.84 -4.98
N GLY A 110 5.91 -15.00 -5.00
CA GLY A 110 6.97 -15.03 -6.01
C GLY A 110 8.35 -15.45 -5.47
N GLN A 111 9.41 -15.01 -6.16
CA GLN A 111 10.79 -15.24 -5.78
C GLN A 111 11.38 -14.09 -4.93
N ALA A 112 10.60 -13.44 -4.07
CA ALA A 112 11.18 -12.48 -3.14
C ALA A 112 12.24 -13.16 -2.30
N SER A 113 13.48 -12.77 -2.58
CA SER A 113 14.58 -13.15 -1.73
C SER A 113 14.53 -12.28 -0.48
N LEU A 114 14.89 -12.86 0.66
CA LEU A 114 15.22 -12.11 1.88
C LEU A 114 16.22 -10.97 1.63
N ASN A 115 17.00 -11.08 0.55
CA ASN A 115 17.92 -10.05 0.12
C ASN A 115 17.19 -8.78 -0.39
N HIS A 116 16.03 -8.90 -1.04
CA HIS A 116 15.23 -7.73 -1.43
C HIS A 116 14.70 -7.00 -0.20
N LEU A 117 14.12 -7.72 0.77
CA LEU A 117 13.67 -7.14 2.05
C LEU A 117 14.79 -6.40 2.78
N ARG A 118 16.03 -6.91 2.69
CA ARG A 118 17.19 -6.27 3.33
C ARG A 118 17.71 -5.05 2.58
N GLN A 119 17.56 -5.00 1.25
CA GLN A 119 18.20 -3.97 0.42
C GLN A 119 17.31 -2.75 0.19
N PHE A 120 16.00 -2.94 0.18
CA PHE A 120 15.03 -1.88 -0.07
C PHE A 120 14.46 -1.33 1.23
N PRO A 121 14.12 -0.03 1.26
CA PRO A 121 13.61 0.60 2.45
C PRO A 121 12.10 0.39 2.57
N PHE A 122 11.65 -0.84 2.67
CA PHE A 122 10.23 -1.11 2.90
C PHE A 122 9.83 -0.64 4.31
N ASP A 123 8.64 -0.05 4.42
CA ASP A 123 7.96 0.28 5.68
C ASP A 123 6.86 -0.72 6.00
N LEU A 124 6.28 -1.33 4.96
CA LEU A 124 5.20 -2.31 5.08
C LEU A 124 5.46 -3.55 4.22
N VAL A 125 4.90 -4.68 4.65
CA VAL A 125 4.77 -5.91 3.87
C VAL A 125 3.29 -6.29 3.85
N LYS A 126 2.74 -6.55 2.66
CA LYS A 126 1.39 -7.08 2.48
C LYS A 126 1.47 -8.59 2.29
N ILE A 127 0.65 -9.32 3.06
CA ILE A 127 0.48 -10.76 2.95
C ILE A 127 -0.72 -11.01 2.05
N ASP A 128 -0.48 -11.65 0.91
CA ASP A 128 -1.52 -11.94 -0.08
C ASP A 128 -2.68 -12.75 0.51
N ARG A 129 -3.87 -12.46 0.00
CA ARG A 129 -5.14 -13.08 0.41
C ARG A 129 -5.16 -14.60 0.29
N ASP A 130 -4.41 -15.20 -0.63
CA ASP A 130 -4.47 -16.65 -0.82
C ASP A 130 -3.87 -17.38 0.40
N PHE A 131 -2.88 -16.80 1.07
CA PHE A 131 -2.39 -17.31 2.36
C PHE A 131 -3.42 -17.09 3.47
N ILE A 132 -4.00 -15.89 3.55
CA ILE A 132 -4.99 -15.54 4.59
C ILE A 132 -6.27 -16.36 4.46
N ARG A 133 -6.68 -16.76 3.24
CA ARG A 133 -7.90 -17.54 3.01
C ARG A 133 -7.93 -18.83 3.84
N ASN A 134 -6.80 -19.51 3.97
CA ASN A 134 -6.73 -20.86 4.52
C ASN A 134 -6.06 -20.95 5.91
N VAL A 135 -5.64 -19.84 6.55
CA VAL A 135 -4.87 -19.87 7.81
C VAL A 135 -5.51 -20.64 8.97
N ILE A 136 -6.84 -20.85 8.93
CA ILE A 136 -7.55 -21.60 9.98
C ILE A 136 -7.56 -23.11 9.71
N SER A 137 -7.49 -23.51 8.44
CA SER A 137 -7.65 -24.89 8.00
C SER A 137 -6.35 -25.54 7.53
N ASP A 138 -5.34 -24.75 7.15
CA ASP A 138 -4.05 -25.24 6.66
C ASP A 138 -2.91 -24.80 7.59
N SER A 139 -2.23 -25.77 8.20
CA SER A 139 -1.10 -25.52 9.10
C SER A 139 0.14 -24.95 8.39
N ASN A 140 0.30 -25.21 7.10
CA ASN A 140 1.40 -24.66 6.31
C ASN A 140 1.19 -23.16 6.09
N ASP A 141 -0.01 -22.76 5.66
CA ASP A 141 -0.35 -21.35 5.48
C ASP A 141 -0.29 -20.60 6.81
N ALA A 142 -0.78 -21.20 7.90
CA ALA A 142 -0.65 -20.63 9.24
C ALA A 142 0.81 -20.40 9.66
N SER A 143 1.69 -21.39 9.41
CA SER A 143 3.12 -21.31 9.74
C SER A 143 3.83 -20.27 8.88
N LEU A 144 3.46 -20.16 7.60
CA LEU A 144 4.02 -19.20 6.67
C LEU A 144 3.64 -17.77 7.06
N VAL A 145 2.37 -17.50 7.32
CA VAL A 145 1.89 -16.18 7.79
C VAL A 145 2.60 -15.77 9.08
N GLN A 146 2.74 -16.69 10.04
CA GLN A 146 3.50 -16.44 11.26
C GLN A 146 4.97 -16.09 10.98
N ALA A 147 5.63 -16.83 10.08
CA ALA A 147 7.01 -16.57 9.72
C ALA A 147 7.17 -15.19 9.04
N ILE A 148 6.26 -14.83 8.13
CA ILE A 148 6.26 -13.53 7.45
C ILE A 148 6.10 -12.40 8.46
N ILE A 149 5.15 -12.49 9.40
CA ILE A 149 4.92 -11.45 10.41
C ILE A 149 6.18 -11.22 11.25
N HIS A 150 6.75 -12.29 11.80
CA HIS A 150 7.97 -12.19 12.60
C HIS A 150 9.15 -11.65 11.81
N LEU A 151 9.29 -12.04 10.54
CA LEU A 151 10.34 -11.55 9.67
C LEU A 151 10.19 -10.05 9.41
N ALA A 152 8.99 -9.59 9.08
CA ALA A 152 8.71 -8.19 8.82
C ALA A 152 9.06 -7.32 10.03
N HIS A 153 8.60 -7.72 11.22
CA HIS A 153 8.92 -7.02 12.46
C HIS A 153 10.41 -7.04 12.80
N ALA A 154 11.14 -8.11 12.47
CA ALA A 154 12.59 -8.17 12.65
C ALA A 154 13.37 -7.18 11.76
N PHE A 155 12.75 -6.67 10.70
CA PHE A 155 13.26 -5.61 9.84
C PHE A 155 12.59 -4.25 10.10
N ASP A 156 11.91 -4.10 11.23
CA ASP A 156 11.17 -2.88 11.62
C ASP A 156 10.06 -2.47 10.62
N MET A 157 9.52 -3.43 9.87
CA MET A 157 8.40 -3.21 8.95
C MET A 157 7.07 -3.57 9.61
N LYS A 158 6.00 -2.87 9.23
CA LYS A 158 4.63 -3.22 9.60
C LYS A 158 4.04 -4.23 8.63
N VAL A 159 3.01 -4.96 9.07
CA VAL A 159 2.37 -6.01 8.26
C VAL A 159 0.91 -5.64 7.96
N VAL A 160 0.51 -5.83 6.70
CA VAL A 160 -0.89 -5.77 6.26
C VAL A 160 -1.33 -7.18 5.87
N ALA A 161 -2.35 -7.73 6.52
CA ALA A 161 -2.97 -8.99 6.09
C ALA A 161 -4.14 -8.71 5.15
N GLU A 162 -4.07 -9.20 3.91
CA GLU A 162 -5.12 -8.99 2.91
C GLU A 162 -6.15 -10.11 2.88
N GLY A 163 -7.36 -9.81 2.38
CA GLY A 163 -8.42 -10.82 2.26
C GLY A 163 -8.92 -11.36 3.60
N VAL A 164 -8.87 -10.56 4.68
CA VAL A 164 -9.49 -10.94 5.96
C VAL A 164 -11.02 -10.84 5.83
N GLU A 165 -11.69 -11.98 5.83
CA GLU A 165 -13.14 -12.09 5.59
C GLU A 165 -13.91 -12.62 6.82
N THR A 166 -13.23 -13.28 7.75
CA THR A 166 -13.85 -13.93 8.91
C THR A 166 -13.25 -13.49 10.24
N LYS A 167 -14.05 -13.55 11.31
CA LYS A 167 -13.55 -13.29 12.68
C LYS A 167 -12.45 -14.26 13.12
N GLY A 168 -12.45 -15.48 12.56
CA GLY A 168 -11.39 -16.47 12.83
C GLY A 168 -10.05 -16.01 12.27
N GLN A 169 -10.02 -15.62 10.99
CA GLN A 169 -8.83 -15.06 10.34
C GLN A 169 -8.34 -13.79 11.07
N LEU A 170 -9.26 -12.89 11.43
CA LEU A 170 -8.94 -11.70 12.20
C LEU A 170 -8.25 -12.03 13.53
N ALA A 171 -8.86 -12.91 14.33
CA ALA A 171 -8.30 -13.31 15.62
C ALA A 171 -6.92 -13.98 15.45
N PHE A 172 -6.75 -14.77 14.38
CA PHE A 172 -5.47 -15.40 14.06
C PHE A 172 -4.37 -14.37 13.81
N VAL A 173 -4.57 -13.43 12.88
CA VAL A 173 -3.53 -12.44 12.53
C VAL A 173 -3.28 -11.45 13.66
N GLN A 174 -4.31 -11.08 14.44
CA GLN A 174 -4.17 -10.23 15.62
C GLN A 174 -3.34 -10.89 16.72
N ASN A 175 -3.56 -12.19 16.99
CA ASN A 175 -2.79 -12.93 17.99
C ASN A 175 -1.30 -13.05 17.61
N LEU A 176 -0.99 -12.97 16.32
CA LEU A 176 0.38 -12.93 15.81
C LEU A 176 0.98 -11.52 15.79
N GLY A 177 0.21 -10.50 16.14
CA GLY A 177 0.67 -9.11 16.18
C GLY A 177 0.66 -8.40 14.82
N CYS A 178 -0.13 -8.87 13.86
CA CYS A 178 -0.30 -8.16 12.58
C CYS A 178 -0.81 -6.73 12.80
N ASP A 179 -0.19 -5.75 12.14
CA ASP A 179 -0.42 -4.33 12.38
C ASP A 179 -1.71 -3.81 11.74
N PHE A 180 -2.00 -4.28 10.52
CA PHE A 180 -3.13 -3.84 9.72
C PHE A 180 -3.82 -5.01 9.01
N ILE A 181 -5.07 -4.78 8.63
CA ILE A 181 -5.88 -5.75 7.91
C ILE A 181 -6.63 -5.06 6.77
N GLN A 182 -6.85 -5.80 5.69
CA GLN A 182 -7.70 -5.44 4.58
C GLN A 182 -8.56 -6.65 4.20
N GLY A 183 -9.81 -6.42 3.83
CA GLY A 183 -10.71 -7.49 3.39
C GLY A 183 -12.17 -7.21 3.73
N TYR A 184 -13.05 -8.11 3.26
CA TYR A 184 -14.50 -7.91 3.35
C TYR A 184 -15.06 -7.86 4.76
N LEU A 185 -14.29 -8.30 5.76
CA LEU A 185 -14.66 -8.09 7.16
C LEU A 185 -14.69 -6.61 7.56
N ILE A 186 -13.88 -5.78 6.88
CA ILE A 186 -13.79 -4.33 7.07
C ILE A 186 -14.63 -3.59 6.04
N GLY A 187 -14.49 -3.96 4.76
CA GLY A 187 -15.24 -3.35 3.67
C GLY A 187 -14.90 -3.98 2.33
N MET A 188 -15.80 -3.85 1.36
CA MET A 188 -15.51 -4.17 -0.04
C MET A 188 -14.77 -2.99 -0.69
N PRO A 189 -14.02 -3.20 -1.79
CA PRO A 189 -13.53 -2.11 -2.62
C PRO A 189 -14.68 -1.17 -3.00
N LEU A 190 -14.47 0.13 -2.77
CA LEU A 190 -15.48 1.17 -2.97
C LEU A 190 -15.07 2.07 -4.13
N SER A 191 -16.04 2.65 -4.84
CA SER A 191 -15.76 3.80 -5.69
C SER A 191 -15.29 4.99 -4.84
N ALA A 192 -14.64 5.99 -5.45
CA ALA A 192 -14.22 7.18 -4.73
C ALA A 192 -15.38 7.89 -4.02
N GLU A 193 -16.56 7.93 -4.65
CA GLU A 193 -17.78 8.49 -4.06
C GLU A 193 -18.26 7.64 -2.87
N GLN A 194 -18.25 6.32 -3.00
CA GLN A 194 -18.65 5.41 -1.94
C GLN A 194 -17.67 5.47 -0.74
N ALA A 195 -16.37 5.62 -1.00
CA ALA A 195 -15.37 5.81 0.05
C ALA A 195 -15.62 7.10 0.84
N GLN A 196 -15.99 8.19 0.17
CA GLN A 196 -16.37 9.45 0.82
C GLN A 196 -17.64 9.30 1.67
N GLU A 197 -18.65 8.60 1.16
CA GLU A 197 -19.89 8.32 1.91
C GLU A 197 -19.60 7.48 3.17
N CYS A 198 -18.81 6.42 3.06
CA CYS A 198 -18.42 5.60 4.21
C CYS A 198 -17.56 6.38 5.22
N ALA A 199 -16.60 7.19 4.76
CA ALA A 199 -15.76 8.03 5.61
C ALA A 199 -16.60 9.02 6.44
N ALA A 200 -17.67 9.57 5.87
CA ALA A 200 -18.59 10.46 6.59
C ALA A 200 -19.41 9.73 7.67
N VAL A 201 -19.63 8.42 7.54
CA VAL A 201 -20.38 7.59 8.50
C VAL A 201 -19.49 7.10 9.65
N ASP A 202 -18.20 6.88 9.41
CA ASP A 202 -17.25 6.40 10.43
C ASP A 202 -17.07 7.40 11.59
N GLN A 203 -17.17 8.72 11.33
CA GLN A 203 -17.20 9.75 12.39
C GLN A 203 -18.33 9.56 13.41
N ALA A 204 -19.40 8.84 13.07
CA ALA A 204 -20.55 8.63 13.95
C ALA A 204 -20.50 7.31 14.74
N SER A 205 -19.58 6.39 14.43
CA SER A 205 -19.74 4.97 14.79
C SER A 205 -18.67 4.38 15.72
N GLY A 206 -17.50 5.02 15.88
CA GLY A 206 -16.45 4.53 16.78
C GLY A 206 -15.98 3.11 16.44
N GLY A 207 -15.48 2.93 15.21
CA GLY A 207 -15.25 1.65 14.53
C GLY A 207 -14.55 0.54 15.33
N LEU A 208 -14.96 -0.70 15.04
CA LEU A 208 -14.28 -1.93 15.47
C LEU A 208 -12.90 -1.99 14.80
N PHE A 209 -11.83 -1.96 15.62
CA PHE A 209 -10.45 -1.69 15.21
C PHE A 209 -10.26 -0.18 14.99
N GLU A 210 -9.56 0.48 15.91
CA GLU A 210 -8.99 1.81 15.67
C GLU A 210 -7.57 1.61 15.15
N PRO A 211 -7.36 1.28 13.85
CA PRO A 211 -6.01 1.35 13.33
C PRO A 211 -5.60 2.81 13.45
N THR A 212 -4.39 3.08 13.93
CA THR A 212 -3.88 4.46 14.08
C THR A 212 -3.92 5.23 12.75
N GLU A 213 -4.00 4.50 11.62
CA GLU A 213 -4.11 5.02 10.25
C GLU A 213 -5.10 4.16 9.45
N PHE A 214 -5.86 4.78 8.54
CA PHE A 214 -6.73 4.07 7.59
C PHE A 214 -5.99 3.91 6.26
N LEU A 215 -5.96 2.69 5.72
CA LEU A 215 -5.32 2.36 4.43
C LEU A 215 -6.41 2.24 3.36
N VAL A 216 -6.23 2.94 2.24
CA VAL A 216 -7.11 2.86 1.06
C VAL A 216 -6.25 2.65 -0.17
N ASP A 217 -6.53 1.57 -0.91
CA ASP A 217 -5.86 1.22 -2.19
C ASP A 217 -6.61 1.77 -3.40
#